data_AF-A0A061A8X0-F1
#
_entry.id   AF-A0A061A8X0-F1
#
_cell.length_a   1.000
_cell.length_b   1.000
_cell.length_c   1.000
_cell.angle_alpha   90.00
_cell.angle_beta   90.00
_cell.angle_gamma   90.00
#
_symmetry.space_group_name_H-M   'P 1'
#
loop_
_entity.id
_entity.type
_entity.pdbx_description
1 polymer ?
#
loop_
_entity_poly.entity_id
_entity_poly.type
_entity_poly.pdbx_seq_one_letter_code
_entity_poly.pdbx_strand_id
1 'polypeptide(L)'
;MHNDRIKLIYEGNDPSGSYVLYWMQQSQRVLYNHALYYAIEKSNQEHLPLVVVFNILPNYKDANLRHYMFMLEGLKEVSDTLNHLNITFILTYGDPTFSLERVFRDASLIIMDKAYLKPGRKMRNDVYLMMRDKFIDKTIYQIESDVIVPVRSVYLKPAYGAYTIRPTLMKHIDTYLDINDIPIYQMNQSYPIKGDLEITQYQEWVKTLPIDMSVKPYPKFKGGYLEAKKHLNEFLNDKFMNYMDRSDPSLVVQSYMSLYLHFGQISPMDIYKFVTSNQQIVDLKEELDAFIEQLIVRRELAFNFVSYHTDYDKFSGMTEDWAYMTIDQHKQDIRPVLYELGELELSKTQDPYFNAAMTEMRLTGFMANYMRMYWAKKIMEWSKDMKTAYERIVFLNNKYFIDGRDPNSYSNIAWCFGKHDRPWQERPIFGKLRYMNDQGLKRKFNMDAYLEFVENIDQSK
;
A
#
# COMPACT_ATOMS: atom_id res chain seq x y z
N MET A 1 13.47 -4.86 -19.33
CA MET A 1 13.34 -5.13 -17.88
C MET A 1 14.62 -5.73 -17.32
N HIS A 2 15.07 -5.26 -16.15
CA HIS A 2 16.28 -5.66 -15.44
C HIS A 2 16.10 -7.00 -14.70
N ASN A 3 17.11 -7.87 -14.77
CA ASN A 3 17.04 -9.24 -14.22
C ASN A 3 16.86 -9.29 -12.69
N ASP A 4 17.35 -8.27 -11.96
CA ASP A 4 17.16 -8.16 -10.50
C ASP A 4 15.69 -8.12 -10.05
N ARG A 5 14.73 -7.87 -10.95
CA ARG A 5 13.30 -7.95 -10.64
C ARG A 5 12.77 -9.38 -10.67
N ILE A 6 13.44 -10.27 -11.40
CA ILE A 6 13.00 -11.64 -11.67
C ILE A 6 13.58 -12.57 -10.61
N LYS A 7 12.72 -13.39 -10.02
CA LYS A 7 13.11 -14.49 -9.16
C LYS A 7 12.44 -15.77 -9.65
N LEU A 8 13.26 -16.72 -10.11
CA LEU A 8 12.82 -18.08 -10.34
C LEU A 8 12.54 -18.72 -8.97
N ILE A 9 11.27 -19.07 -8.73
CA ILE A 9 10.84 -19.75 -7.49
C ILE A 9 11.02 -21.26 -7.64
N TYR A 10 10.68 -21.78 -8.81
CA TYR A 10 10.78 -23.19 -9.13
C TYR A 10 10.93 -23.37 -10.63
N GLU A 11 11.85 -24.25 -11.02
CA GLU A 11 12.05 -24.67 -12.40
C GLU A 11 11.34 -26.00 -12.60
N GLY A 12 10.33 -25.99 -13.46
CA GLY A 12 9.60 -27.18 -13.85
C GLY A 12 10.27 -27.87 -15.04
N ASN A 13 10.03 -29.18 -15.20
CA ASN A 13 10.67 -29.99 -16.24
C ASN A 13 9.84 -30.13 -17.52
N ASP A 14 8.59 -29.65 -17.56
CA ASP A 14 7.73 -29.74 -18.74
C ASP A 14 6.87 -28.48 -18.92
N PRO A 15 7.13 -27.66 -19.96
CA PRO A 15 6.33 -26.47 -20.27
C PRO A 15 5.01 -26.82 -21.00
N SER A 16 4.55 -28.07 -21.01
CA SER A 16 3.25 -28.41 -21.59
C SER A 16 2.14 -27.57 -20.96
N GLY A 17 1.29 -26.97 -21.78
CA GLY A 17 0.23 -26.08 -21.29
C GLY A 17 -0.47 -25.38 -22.43
N SER A 18 -1.62 -24.78 -22.12
CA SER A 18 -2.47 -24.10 -23.10
C SER A 18 -2.34 -22.58 -23.06
N TYR A 19 -1.76 -22.02 -21.99
CA TYR A 19 -1.54 -20.58 -21.82
C TYR A 19 -0.42 -20.27 -20.85
N VAL A 20 0.09 -19.04 -20.91
CA VAL A 20 0.88 -18.42 -19.85
C VAL A 20 -0.06 -17.82 -18.82
N LEU A 21 0.22 -18.02 -17.53
CA LEU A 21 -0.62 -17.47 -16.45
C LEU A 21 0.11 -16.37 -15.69
N TYR A 22 -0.53 -15.21 -15.54
CA TYR A 22 -0.15 -14.20 -14.55
C TYR A 22 -1.17 -14.16 -13.42
N TRP A 23 -0.77 -14.60 -12.22
CA TRP A 23 -1.52 -14.34 -11.00
C TRP A 23 -1.21 -12.93 -10.46
N MET A 24 -2.10 -12.00 -10.80
CA MET A 24 -2.09 -10.62 -10.33
C MET A 24 -2.64 -10.55 -8.90
N GLN A 25 -1.97 -9.80 -8.04
CA GLN A 25 -2.46 -9.54 -6.68
C GLN A 25 -2.08 -8.15 -6.16
N GLN A 26 -0.79 -7.82 -6.18
CA GLN A 26 -0.28 -6.56 -5.61
C GLN A 26 -0.25 -5.44 -6.65
N SER A 27 0.09 -5.76 -7.90
CA SER A 27 0.30 -4.77 -8.96
C SER A 27 -0.95 -4.64 -9.85
N GLN A 28 -2.03 -4.09 -9.31
CA GLN A 28 -3.36 -4.04 -9.97
C GLN A 28 -3.45 -2.94 -11.04
N ARG A 29 -2.61 -3.05 -12.07
CA ARG A 29 -2.52 -2.09 -13.19
C ARG A 29 -1.95 -2.77 -14.43
N VAL A 30 -2.18 -2.16 -15.59
CA VAL A 30 -1.59 -2.59 -16.87
C VAL A 30 -0.28 -1.86 -17.16
N LEU A 31 -0.28 -0.53 -17.05
CA LEU A 31 0.90 0.30 -17.32
C LEU A 31 1.92 0.20 -16.19
N TYR A 32 3.21 0.20 -16.55
CA TYR A 32 4.33 0.09 -15.61
C TYR A 32 4.19 -1.09 -14.64
N ASN A 33 3.70 -2.23 -15.13
CA ASN A 33 3.62 -3.50 -14.41
C ASN A 33 4.66 -4.48 -14.98
N HIS A 34 5.77 -4.65 -14.26
CA HIS A 34 6.85 -5.57 -14.65
C HIS A 34 6.41 -7.03 -14.74
N ALA A 35 5.49 -7.47 -13.89
CA ALA A 35 4.96 -8.84 -13.91
C ALA A 35 4.13 -9.09 -15.17
N LEU A 36 3.24 -8.16 -15.53
CA LEU A 36 2.47 -8.24 -16.78
C LEU A 36 3.37 -8.13 -18.01
N TYR A 37 4.34 -7.21 -17.99
CA TYR A 37 5.35 -7.07 -19.04
C TYR A 37 6.06 -8.40 -19.31
N TYR A 38 6.55 -9.04 -18.24
CA TYR A 38 7.23 -10.33 -18.34
C TYR A 38 6.30 -11.45 -18.83
N ALA A 39 5.03 -11.43 -18.42
CA ALA A 39 4.04 -12.40 -18.86
C ALA A 39 3.70 -12.28 -20.35
N ILE A 40 3.62 -11.06 -20.89
CA ILE A 40 3.45 -10.82 -22.33
C ILE A 40 4.68 -11.32 -23.10
N GLU A 41 5.89 -10.99 -22.64
CA GLU A 41 7.13 -11.48 -23.27
C GLU A 41 7.18 -13.01 -23.32
N LYS A 42 6.81 -13.67 -22.21
CA LYS A 42 6.79 -15.12 -22.13
C LYS A 42 5.71 -15.76 -23.01
N SER A 43 4.52 -15.17 -23.03
CA SER A 43 3.43 -15.58 -23.91
C SER A 43 3.83 -15.49 -25.39
N ASN A 44 4.50 -14.40 -25.78
CA ASN A 44 5.02 -14.24 -27.14
C ASN A 44 6.11 -15.27 -27.48
N GLN A 45 7.03 -15.53 -26.55
CA GLN A 45 8.13 -16.50 -26.72
C GLN A 45 7.62 -17.94 -26.89
N GLU A 46 6.57 -18.31 -26.16
CA GLU A 46 6.02 -19.68 -26.18
C GLU A 46 4.91 -19.87 -27.22
N HIS A 47 4.50 -18.79 -27.89
CA HIS A 47 3.35 -18.80 -28.80
C HIS A 47 2.06 -19.32 -28.15
N LEU A 48 1.84 -18.96 -26.87
CA LEU A 48 0.67 -19.35 -26.09
C LEU A 48 -0.11 -18.12 -25.64
N PRO A 49 -1.46 -18.15 -25.59
CA PRO A 49 -2.25 -17.04 -25.06
C PRO A 49 -1.92 -16.73 -23.59
N LEU A 50 -2.29 -15.53 -23.14
CA LEU A 50 -2.04 -15.05 -21.78
C LEU A 50 -3.36 -14.98 -21.01
N VAL A 51 -3.38 -15.61 -19.84
CA VAL A 51 -4.46 -15.48 -18.86
C VAL A 51 -3.95 -14.71 -17.66
N VAL A 52 -4.66 -13.64 -17.29
CA VAL A 52 -4.44 -12.90 -16.05
C VAL A 52 -5.56 -13.27 -15.09
N VAL A 53 -5.20 -13.71 -13.88
CA VAL A 53 -6.15 -14.08 -12.83
C VAL A 53 -5.96 -13.19 -11.60
N PHE A 54 -7.07 -12.74 -11.02
CA PHE A 54 -7.10 -12.13 -9.71
C PHE A 54 -8.05 -12.91 -8.78
N ASN A 55 -7.58 -13.30 -7.60
CA ASN A 55 -8.38 -14.03 -6.63
C ASN A 55 -8.96 -13.11 -5.55
N ILE A 56 -10.29 -13.00 -5.49
CA ILE A 56 -11.02 -12.29 -4.45
C ILE A 56 -11.06 -13.15 -3.18
N LEU A 57 -10.44 -12.66 -2.11
CA LEU A 57 -10.50 -13.29 -0.79
C LEU A 57 -11.81 -12.92 -0.09
N PRO A 58 -12.50 -13.84 0.58
CA PRO A 58 -13.76 -13.56 1.26
C PRO A 58 -13.59 -12.72 2.54
N ASN A 59 -12.42 -12.77 3.17
CA ASN A 59 -12.21 -12.25 4.52
C ASN A 59 -10.78 -11.72 4.73
N TYR A 60 -10.30 -10.84 3.85
CA TYR A 60 -9.00 -10.20 4.09
C TYR A 60 -9.06 -9.41 5.41
N LYS A 61 -8.12 -9.70 6.32
CA LYS A 61 -8.14 -9.17 7.69
C LYS A 61 -8.25 -7.65 7.70
N ASP A 62 -9.17 -7.14 8.52
CA ASP A 62 -9.48 -5.71 8.74
C ASP A 62 -9.97 -4.94 7.49
N ALA A 63 -10.09 -5.59 6.32
CA ALA A 63 -10.68 -4.98 5.14
C ALA A 63 -12.22 -4.99 5.21
N ASN A 64 -12.84 -4.08 4.45
CA ASN A 64 -14.27 -3.79 4.52
C ASN A 64 -14.74 -3.26 3.17
N LEU A 65 -16.04 -2.92 3.07
CA LEU A 65 -16.67 -2.48 1.83
C LEU A 65 -15.92 -1.34 1.13
N ARG A 66 -15.39 -0.35 1.86
CA ARG A 66 -14.57 0.75 1.28
C ARG A 66 -13.36 0.20 0.51
N HIS A 67 -12.60 -0.70 1.14
CA HIS A 67 -11.40 -1.27 0.55
C HIS A 67 -11.72 -2.13 -0.68
N TYR A 68 -12.73 -3.01 -0.57
CA TYR A 68 -13.13 -3.86 -1.69
C TYR A 68 -13.67 -3.02 -2.85
N MET A 69 -14.41 -1.93 -2.59
CA MET A 69 -14.86 -1.06 -3.66
C MET A 69 -13.75 -0.35 -4.38
N PHE A 70 -12.84 0.28 -3.65
CA PHE A 70 -11.69 0.92 -4.25
C PHE A 70 -10.83 -0.06 -5.07
N MET A 71 -10.63 -1.29 -4.58
CA MET A 71 -9.94 -2.34 -5.31
C MET A 71 -10.67 -2.72 -6.61
N LEU A 72 -11.98 -2.97 -6.53
CA LEU A 72 -12.78 -3.49 -7.65
C LEU A 72 -13.01 -2.47 -8.75
N GLU A 73 -13.14 -1.19 -8.40
CA GLU A 73 -13.15 -0.10 -9.39
C GLU A 73 -11.88 -0.13 -10.24
N GLY A 74 -10.71 -0.32 -9.63
CA GLY A 74 -9.45 -0.45 -10.38
C GLY A 74 -9.33 -1.75 -11.16
N LEU A 75 -9.78 -2.88 -10.61
CA LEU A 75 -9.78 -4.16 -11.35
C LEU A 75 -10.73 -4.14 -12.55
N LYS A 76 -11.82 -3.36 -12.51
CA LYS A 76 -12.68 -3.15 -13.68
C LYS A 76 -11.92 -2.47 -14.82
N GLU A 77 -11.14 -1.45 -14.52
CA GLU A 77 -10.30 -0.76 -15.50
C GLU A 77 -9.20 -1.69 -16.07
N VAL A 78 -8.57 -2.50 -15.21
CA VAL A 78 -7.61 -3.53 -15.64
C VAL A 78 -8.27 -4.52 -16.59
N SER A 79 -9.45 -5.05 -16.22
CA SER A 79 -10.19 -5.98 -17.07
C SER A 79 -10.52 -5.38 -18.43
N ASP A 80 -11.00 -4.14 -18.46
CA ASP A 80 -11.33 -3.46 -19.72
C ASP A 80 -10.07 -3.33 -20.58
N THR A 81 -8.98 -2.84 -20.02
CA THR A 81 -7.72 -2.64 -20.74
C THR A 81 -7.15 -3.96 -21.29
N LEU A 82 -7.14 -5.02 -20.50
CA LEU A 82 -6.65 -6.34 -20.94
C LEU A 82 -7.54 -6.95 -22.03
N ASN A 83 -8.87 -6.81 -21.93
CA ASN A 83 -9.79 -7.28 -22.95
C ASN A 83 -9.60 -6.55 -24.29
N HIS A 84 -9.31 -5.24 -24.28
CA HIS A 84 -8.96 -4.50 -25.51
C HIS A 84 -7.65 -4.99 -26.15
N LEU A 85 -6.75 -5.57 -25.36
CA LEU A 85 -5.51 -6.19 -25.82
C LEU A 85 -5.68 -7.67 -26.20
N ASN A 86 -6.91 -8.20 -26.19
CA ASN A 86 -7.21 -9.63 -26.37
C ASN A 86 -6.52 -10.55 -25.35
N ILE A 87 -6.20 -10.04 -24.15
CA ILE A 87 -5.66 -10.81 -23.02
C ILE A 87 -6.82 -11.17 -22.09
N THR A 88 -6.97 -12.47 -21.79
CA THR A 88 -8.06 -12.93 -20.92
C THR A 88 -7.81 -12.51 -19.48
N PHE A 89 -8.78 -11.81 -18.86
CA PHE A 89 -8.79 -11.51 -17.43
C PHE A 89 -9.94 -12.24 -16.74
N ILE A 90 -9.66 -12.95 -15.64
CA ILE A 90 -10.67 -13.65 -14.84
C ILE A 90 -10.56 -13.33 -13.36
N LEU A 91 -11.71 -13.30 -12.69
CA LEU A 91 -11.79 -13.28 -11.23
C LEU A 91 -12.11 -14.66 -10.68
N THR A 92 -11.33 -15.12 -9.72
CA THR A 92 -11.68 -16.29 -8.90
C THR A 92 -12.08 -15.85 -7.50
N TYR A 93 -12.74 -16.71 -6.73
CA TYR A 93 -13.22 -16.39 -5.39
C TYR A 93 -12.91 -17.51 -4.39
N GLY A 94 -12.43 -17.12 -3.21
CA GLY A 94 -12.17 -18.06 -2.10
C GLY A 94 -10.70 -18.17 -1.74
N ASP A 95 -10.33 -19.30 -1.14
CA ASP A 95 -8.95 -19.59 -0.78
C ASP A 95 -8.14 -19.91 -2.06
N PRO A 96 -7.03 -19.17 -2.33
CA PRO A 96 -6.26 -19.30 -3.56
C PRO A 96 -5.58 -20.66 -3.71
N THR A 97 -5.41 -21.45 -2.63
CA THR A 97 -4.91 -22.82 -2.74
C THR A 97 -5.92 -23.78 -3.39
N PHE A 98 -7.21 -23.42 -3.39
CA PHE A 98 -8.28 -24.20 -4.03
C PHE A 98 -8.79 -23.51 -5.31
N SER A 99 -9.11 -22.22 -5.23
CA SER A 99 -9.74 -21.48 -6.33
C SER A 99 -8.82 -21.32 -7.55
N LEU A 100 -7.50 -21.27 -7.34
CA LEU A 100 -6.52 -21.16 -8.41
C LEU A 100 -6.04 -22.52 -8.96
N GLU A 101 -6.37 -23.64 -8.30
CA GLU A 101 -5.92 -24.97 -8.75
C GLU A 101 -6.32 -25.26 -10.21
N ARG A 102 -7.55 -24.88 -10.59
CA ARG A 102 -8.05 -25.08 -11.96
C ARG A 102 -7.29 -24.26 -13.00
N VAL A 103 -6.82 -23.05 -12.64
CA VAL A 103 -6.11 -22.18 -13.59
C VAL A 103 -4.63 -22.54 -13.68
N PHE A 104 -4.06 -23.18 -12.66
CA PHE A 104 -2.68 -23.65 -12.70
C PHE A 104 -2.50 -24.93 -13.52
N ARG A 105 -3.50 -25.82 -13.52
CA ARG A 105 -3.43 -27.11 -14.21
C ARG A 105 -3.05 -27.01 -15.68
N ASP A 106 -3.65 -26.06 -16.40
CA ASP A 106 -3.47 -25.92 -17.85
C ASP A 106 -2.45 -24.83 -18.21
N ALA A 107 -1.79 -24.22 -17.23
CA ALA A 107 -0.76 -23.21 -17.46
C ALA A 107 0.57 -23.86 -17.87
N SER A 108 1.25 -23.33 -18.90
CA SER A 108 2.64 -23.69 -19.26
C SER A 108 3.62 -23.17 -18.21
N LEU A 109 3.44 -21.90 -17.84
CA LEU A 109 4.25 -21.21 -16.84
C LEU A 109 3.41 -20.24 -16.04
N ILE A 110 3.89 -19.96 -14.83
CA ILE A 110 3.15 -19.17 -13.85
C ILE A 110 4.02 -18.01 -13.37
N ILE A 111 3.47 -16.81 -13.52
CA ILE A 111 4.09 -15.56 -13.10
C ILE A 111 3.27 -14.97 -11.98
N MET A 112 3.95 -14.47 -10.96
CA MET A 112 3.35 -13.83 -9.79
C MET A 112 4.05 -12.49 -9.55
N ASP A 113 3.30 -11.47 -9.12
CA ASP A 113 3.91 -10.27 -8.56
C ASP A 113 4.48 -10.54 -7.14
N LYS A 114 5.16 -9.56 -6.54
CA LYS A 114 5.80 -9.73 -5.22
C LYS A 114 4.88 -9.27 -4.09
N ALA A 115 4.72 -10.11 -3.07
CA ALA A 115 4.15 -9.69 -1.78
C ALA A 115 5.26 -9.33 -0.79
N TYR A 116 5.01 -8.28 -0.01
CA TYR A 116 5.95 -7.76 1.00
C TYR A 116 5.55 -8.13 2.42
N LEU A 117 4.27 -7.96 2.75
CA LEU A 117 3.76 -8.25 4.09
C LEU A 117 3.62 -9.76 4.33
N LYS A 118 3.79 -10.18 5.58
CA LYS A 118 3.66 -11.57 6.05
C LYS A 118 2.37 -12.26 5.58
N PRO A 119 1.15 -11.69 5.69
CA PRO A 119 -0.05 -12.39 5.24
C PRO A 119 0.01 -12.71 3.73
N GLY A 120 0.43 -11.75 2.90
CA GLY A 120 0.58 -11.95 1.46
C GLY A 120 1.71 -12.94 1.13
N ARG A 121 2.86 -12.86 1.82
CA ARG A 121 3.96 -13.82 1.64
C ARG A 121 3.55 -15.23 2.05
N LYS A 122 2.84 -15.38 3.17
CA LYS A 122 2.33 -16.68 3.64
C LYS A 122 1.38 -17.27 2.60
N MET A 123 0.38 -16.51 2.17
CA MET A 123 -0.59 -16.95 1.17
C MET A 123 0.09 -17.41 -0.13
N ARG A 124 1.10 -16.67 -0.63
CA ARG A 124 1.86 -17.09 -1.81
C ARG A 124 2.71 -18.32 -1.57
N ASN A 125 3.31 -18.46 -0.38
CA ASN A 125 4.05 -19.66 -0.02
C ASN A 125 3.13 -20.88 0.07
N ASP A 126 1.92 -20.72 0.59
CA ASP A 126 0.93 -21.81 0.65
C ASP A 126 0.53 -22.25 -0.78
N VAL A 127 0.29 -21.29 -1.68
CA VAL A 127 0.03 -21.57 -3.10
C VAL A 127 1.24 -22.24 -3.77
N TYR A 128 2.45 -21.73 -3.53
CA TYR A 128 3.69 -22.35 -4.03
C TYR A 128 3.83 -23.81 -3.57
N LEU A 129 3.60 -24.09 -2.29
CA LEU A 129 3.69 -25.44 -1.75
C LEU A 129 2.65 -26.36 -2.41
N MET A 130 1.40 -25.89 -2.53
CA MET A 130 0.35 -26.62 -3.24
C MET A 130 0.74 -26.90 -4.69
N MET A 131 1.28 -25.90 -5.40
CA MET A 131 1.70 -26.06 -6.79
C MET A 131 2.88 -27.01 -6.93
N ARG A 132 3.89 -26.90 -6.07
CA ARG A 132 5.02 -27.82 -6.07
C ARG A 132 4.56 -29.26 -5.82
N ASP A 133 3.54 -29.48 -5.01
CA ASP A 133 3.10 -30.83 -4.67
C ASP A 133 2.16 -31.42 -5.75
N LYS A 134 1.42 -30.60 -6.50
CA LYS A 134 0.43 -31.03 -7.51
C LYS A 134 0.85 -30.85 -8.98
N PHE A 135 1.75 -29.91 -9.25
CA PHE A 135 2.15 -29.41 -10.57
C PHE A 135 3.68 -29.24 -10.63
N ILE A 136 4.41 -30.32 -10.26
CA ILE A 136 5.89 -30.39 -10.21
C ILE A 136 6.58 -30.06 -11.55
N ASP A 137 5.83 -29.97 -12.62
CA ASP A 137 6.28 -29.76 -13.98
C ASP A 137 6.27 -28.30 -14.40
N LYS A 138 5.58 -27.41 -13.68
CA LYS A 138 5.37 -26.01 -14.09
C LYS A 138 6.41 -25.06 -13.52
N THR A 139 6.94 -24.19 -14.38
CA THR A 139 7.90 -23.15 -13.95
C THR A 139 7.17 -21.98 -13.29
N ILE A 140 7.73 -21.48 -12.18
CA ILE A 140 7.14 -20.40 -11.38
C ILE A 140 8.13 -19.24 -11.25
N TYR A 141 7.70 -18.06 -11.69
CA TYR A 141 8.43 -16.80 -11.54
C TYR A 141 7.72 -15.85 -10.58
N GLN A 142 8.51 -15.17 -9.75
CA GLN A 142 8.08 -14.00 -9.00
C GLN A 142 8.76 -12.75 -9.57
N ILE A 143 7.97 -11.69 -9.81
CA ILE A 143 8.42 -10.44 -10.40
C ILE A 143 8.11 -9.27 -9.45
N GLU A 144 9.10 -8.41 -9.21
CA GLU A 144 8.97 -7.23 -8.35
C GLU A 144 8.62 -5.96 -9.14
N SER A 145 7.35 -5.54 -9.06
CA SER A 145 6.80 -4.41 -9.84
C SER A 145 6.49 -3.14 -9.02
N ASP A 146 6.38 -3.21 -7.69
CA ASP A 146 5.79 -2.12 -6.87
C ASP A 146 6.81 -1.19 -6.20
N VAL A 147 8.09 -1.37 -6.51
CA VAL A 147 9.20 -0.47 -6.12
C VAL A 147 10.03 -0.14 -7.36
N ILE A 148 10.66 1.03 -7.40
CA ILE A 148 11.52 1.40 -8.52
C ILE A 148 12.76 0.53 -8.48
N VAL A 149 13.49 0.48 -7.37
CA VAL A 149 14.65 -0.41 -7.24
C VAL A 149 14.24 -1.63 -6.40
N PRO A 150 14.43 -2.88 -6.88
CA PRO A 150 14.11 -4.08 -6.12
C PRO A 150 14.70 -4.03 -4.71
N VAL A 151 13.92 -4.39 -3.69
CA VAL A 151 14.34 -4.24 -2.28
C VAL A 151 15.68 -4.93 -1.99
N ARG A 152 15.95 -6.07 -2.67
CA ARG A 152 17.21 -6.81 -2.55
C ARG A 152 18.43 -6.09 -3.14
N SER A 153 18.21 -5.23 -4.12
CA SER A 153 19.27 -4.47 -4.80
C SER A 153 19.59 -3.17 -4.07
N VAL A 154 18.76 -2.77 -3.09
CA VAL A 154 18.96 -1.55 -2.30
C VAL A 154 19.80 -1.83 -1.05
N TYR A 155 19.31 -2.70 -0.16
CA TYR A 155 19.96 -3.00 1.12
C TYR A 155 19.45 -4.32 1.71
N LEU A 156 20.34 -5.28 1.96
CA LEU A 156 20.00 -6.68 2.30
C LEU A 156 19.67 -6.95 3.78
N LYS A 157 19.47 -5.91 4.58
CA LYS A 157 19.15 -6.00 6.02
C LYS A 157 18.26 -4.83 6.44
N PRO A 158 17.70 -4.81 7.66
CA PRO A 158 16.93 -3.66 8.13
C PRO A 158 17.78 -2.39 8.11
N ALA A 159 17.38 -1.40 7.33
CA ALA A 159 18.03 -0.10 7.29
C ALA A 159 17.73 0.67 8.58
N TYR A 160 18.73 1.37 9.12
CA TYR A 160 18.53 2.19 10.33
C TYR A 160 17.62 3.39 10.03
N GLY A 161 17.75 4.00 8.85
CA GLY A 161 16.86 5.06 8.40
C GLY A 161 17.06 5.42 6.94
N ALA A 162 16.36 6.47 6.50
CA ALA A 162 16.35 6.92 5.10
C ALA A 162 17.77 7.19 4.56
N TYR A 163 18.66 7.76 5.38
CA TYR A 163 20.04 8.05 4.99
C TYR A 163 20.86 6.81 4.63
N THR A 164 20.47 5.62 5.10
CA THR A 164 21.15 4.35 4.78
C THR A 164 20.88 3.91 3.34
N ILE A 165 19.64 4.09 2.87
CA ILE A 165 19.21 3.58 1.56
C ILE A 165 19.20 4.65 0.46
N ARG A 166 19.08 5.93 0.84
CA ARG A 166 18.96 7.05 -0.10
C ARG A 166 20.08 7.08 -1.15
N PRO A 167 21.38 6.94 -0.81
CA PRO A 167 22.43 7.02 -1.82
C PRO A 167 22.29 5.94 -2.89
N THR A 168 21.99 4.71 -2.49
CA THR A 168 21.80 3.57 -3.41
C THR A 168 20.58 3.76 -4.27
N LEU A 169 19.44 4.17 -3.68
CA LEU A 169 18.22 4.46 -4.44
C LEU A 169 18.48 5.52 -5.51
N MET A 170 18.95 6.71 -5.11
CA MET A 170 19.14 7.82 -6.05
C MET A 170 20.16 7.50 -7.15
N LYS A 171 21.20 6.72 -6.84
CA LYS A 171 22.19 6.28 -7.84
C LYS A 171 21.58 5.34 -8.88
N HIS A 172 20.62 4.51 -8.50
CA HIS A 172 20.13 3.41 -9.34
C HIS A 172 18.77 3.64 -9.97
N ILE A 173 17.97 4.63 -9.53
CA ILE A 173 16.63 4.90 -10.07
C ILE A 173 16.61 4.83 -11.60
N ASP A 174 17.47 5.59 -12.29
CA ASP A 174 17.45 5.69 -13.75
C ASP A 174 17.78 4.35 -14.43
N THR A 175 18.65 3.54 -13.84
CA THR A 175 18.95 2.17 -14.34
C THR A 175 17.73 1.27 -14.27
N TYR A 176 16.86 1.49 -13.28
CA TYR A 176 15.66 0.71 -13.04
C TYR A 176 14.40 1.33 -13.66
N LEU A 177 14.51 2.43 -14.41
CA LEU A 177 13.43 2.97 -15.22
C LEU A 177 13.25 2.18 -16.55
N ASP A 178 13.25 0.85 -16.44
CA ASP A 178 13.58 -0.16 -17.45
C ASP A 178 12.41 -0.69 -18.30
N ILE A 179 11.21 -0.13 -18.13
CA ILE A 179 10.02 -0.32 -18.97
C ILE A 179 9.36 1.03 -19.24
N ASN A 180 8.88 1.27 -20.46
CA ASN A 180 8.17 2.51 -20.82
C ASN A 180 6.71 2.22 -21.11
N ASP A 181 6.49 1.20 -21.94
CA ASP A 181 5.17 0.74 -22.37
C ASP A 181 5.03 -0.76 -22.15
N ILE A 182 3.80 -1.25 -22.32
CA ILE A 182 3.54 -2.69 -22.43
C ILE A 182 4.14 -3.22 -23.75
N PRO A 183 4.70 -4.45 -23.78
CA PRO A 183 5.13 -5.04 -25.03
C PRO A 183 3.92 -5.29 -25.94
N ILE A 184 4.16 -5.33 -27.26
CA ILE A 184 3.13 -5.71 -28.22
C ILE A 184 2.74 -7.17 -27.96
N TYR A 185 1.47 -7.41 -27.66
CA TYR A 185 0.93 -8.73 -27.49
C TYR A 185 0.64 -9.39 -28.84
N GLN A 186 1.35 -10.48 -29.17
CA GLN A 186 1.35 -11.04 -30.53
C GLN A 186 0.30 -12.13 -30.76
N MET A 187 -0.18 -12.79 -29.70
CA MET A 187 -1.10 -13.92 -29.84
C MET A 187 -2.46 -13.47 -30.38
N ASN A 188 -2.87 -12.24 -30.06
CA ASN A 188 -4.10 -11.59 -30.54
C ASN A 188 -5.37 -12.46 -30.40
N GLN A 189 -5.40 -13.35 -29.40
CA GLN A 189 -6.48 -14.30 -29.18
C GLN A 189 -6.72 -14.49 -27.67
N SER A 190 -7.95 -14.26 -27.23
CA SER A 190 -8.39 -14.57 -25.88
C SER A 190 -8.50 -16.09 -25.67
N TYR A 191 -8.10 -16.58 -24.51
CA TYR A 191 -8.32 -17.95 -24.09
C TYR A 191 -9.71 -18.13 -23.45
N PRO A 192 -10.50 -19.16 -23.82
CA PRO A 192 -11.88 -19.33 -23.36
C PRO A 192 -11.96 -19.97 -21.97
N ILE A 193 -11.52 -19.25 -20.94
CA ILE A 193 -11.66 -19.63 -19.53
C ILE A 193 -12.58 -18.65 -18.80
N LYS A 194 -13.48 -19.15 -17.95
CA LYS A 194 -14.40 -18.33 -17.17
C LYS A 194 -13.90 -18.13 -15.75
N GLY A 195 -14.18 -16.95 -15.18
CA GLY A 195 -14.03 -16.68 -13.75
C GLY A 195 -15.18 -17.23 -12.93
N ASP A 196 -15.07 -17.10 -11.61
CA ASP A 196 -16.13 -17.37 -10.63
C ASP A 196 -17.04 -16.15 -10.45
N LEU A 197 -16.51 -14.95 -10.76
CA LEU A 197 -17.19 -13.65 -10.62
C LEU A 197 -17.04 -12.83 -11.89
N GLU A 198 -18.11 -12.13 -12.27
CA GLU A 198 -18.10 -11.18 -13.38
C GLU A 198 -17.76 -9.77 -12.87
N ILE A 199 -16.62 -9.23 -13.31
CA ILE A 199 -16.15 -7.90 -12.88
C ILE A 199 -17.10 -6.77 -13.32
N THR A 200 -17.91 -6.96 -14.36
CA THR A 200 -18.93 -5.98 -14.77
C THR A 200 -20.06 -5.82 -13.74
N GLN A 201 -20.24 -6.80 -12.86
CA GLN A 201 -21.30 -6.85 -11.84
C GLN A 201 -20.76 -6.61 -10.41
N TYR A 202 -19.55 -6.08 -10.29
CA TYR A 202 -18.84 -5.94 -9.01
C TYR A 202 -19.61 -5.17 -7.93
N GLN A 203 -20.40 -4.18 -8.32
CA GLN A 203 -21.23 -3.39 -7.41
C GLN A 203 -22.32 -4.22 -6.72
N GLU A 204 -22.77 -5.32 -7.32
CA GLU A 204 -23.80 -6.17 -6.75
C GLU A 204 -23.22 -7.28 -5.89
N TRP A 205 -22.29 -8.08 -6.43
CA TRP A 205 -21.75 -9.21 -5.67
C TRP A 205 -20.80 -8.79 -4.54
N VAL A 206 -20.21 -7.59 -4.55
CA VAL A 206 -19.45 -7.11 -3.38
C VAL A 206 -20.33 -7.04 -2.14
N LYS A 207 -21.64 -6.76 -2.31
CA LYS A 207 -22.59 -6.62 -1.21
C LYS A 207 -22.93 -7.95 -0.55
N THR A 208 -22.62 -9.06 -1.22
CA THR A 208 -22.85 -10.42 -0.72
C THR A 208 -21.63 -11.03 -0.05
N LEU A 209 -20.48 -10.34 -0.07
CA LEU A 209 -19.26 -10.82 0.58
C LEU A 209 -19.37 -10.76 2.10
N PRO A 210 -18.73 -11.69 2.84
CA PRO A 210 -18.73 -11.71 4.30
C PRO A 210 -17.71 -10.71 4.88
N ILE A 211 -17.85 -9.43 4.51
CA ILE A 211 -16.97 -8.32 4.91
C ILE A 211 -17.74 -7.29 5.75
N ASP A 212 -17.01 -6.42 6.46
CA ASP A 212 -17.63 -5.32 7.19
C ASP A 212 -18.27 -4.31 6.22
N MET A 213 -19.60 -4.17 6.31
CA MET A 213 -20.40 -3.30 5.46
C MET A 213 -20.62 -1.90 6.06
N SER A 214 -20.19 -1.67 7.30
CA SER A 214 -20.42 -0.42 8.03
C SER A 214 -19.53 0.74 7.55
N VAL A 215 -18.32 0.43 7.08
CA VAL A 215 -17.38 1.42 6.55
C VAL A 215 -17.62 1.63 5.05
N LYS A 216 -18.28 2.74 4.71
CA LYS A 216 -18.68 3.05 3.33
C LYS A 216 -17.54 3.66 2.50
N PRO A 217 -17.53 3.43 1.17
CA PRO A 217 -16.66 4.15 0.24
C PRO A 217 -16.89 5.67 0.34
N TYR A 218 -15.85 6.46 0.09
CA TYR A 218 -15.97 7.91 -0.01
C TYR A 218 -16.11 8.31 -1.49
N PRO A 219 -17.20 8.97 -1.93
CA PRO A 219 -17.49 9.16 -3.35
C PRO A 219 -16.41 9.89 -4.17
N LYS A 220 -15.55 10.72 -3.53
CA LYS A 220 -14.46 11.43 -4.20
C LYS A 220 -13.20 10.58 -4.42
N PHE A 221 -13.07 9.46 -3.70
CA PHE A 221 -11.95 8.52 -3.85
C PHE A 221 -12.46 7.24 -4.50
N LYS A 222 -12.32 7.21 -5.83
CA LYS A 222 -12.58 6.03 -6.65
C LYS A 222 -11.27 5.35 -7.01
N GLY A 223 -11.27 4.03 -7.06
CA GLY A 223 -10.11 3.29 -7.52
C GLY A 223 -9.94 3.30 -9.04
N GLY A 224 -8.73 3.01 -9.50
CA GLY A 224 -8.38 2.96 -10.92
C GLY A 224 -7.13 3.76 -11.24
N TYR A 225 -6.46 3.38 -12.33
CA TYR A 225 -5.27 4.08 -12.79
C TYR A 225 -5.65 5.46 -13.35
N LEU A 226 -6.76 5.58 -14.06
CA LEU A 226 -7.24 6.86 -14.59
C LEU A 226 -7.58 7.86 -13.46
N GLU A 227 -8.24 7.41 -12.39
CA GLU A 227 -8.52 8.25 -11.22
C GLU A 227 -7.21 8.63 -10.49
N ALA A 228 -6.24 7.72 -10.39
CA ALA A 228 -4.91 8.05 -9.87
C ALA A 228 -4.25 9.17 -10.68
N LYS A 229 -4.26 9.08 -12.01
CA LYS A 229 -3.67 10.12 -12.89
C LYS A 229 -4.43 11.44 -12.78
N LYS A 230 -5.75 11.41 -12.65
CA LYS A 230 -6.57 12.61 -12.43
C LYS A 230 -6.17 13.33 -11.14
N HIS A 231 -6.17 12.63 -10.00
CA HIS A 231 -5.76 13.20 -8.71
C HIS A 231 -4.30 13.70 -8.73
N LEU A 232 -3.41 12.97 -9.41
CA LEU A 232 -2.02 13.39 -9.57
C LEU A 232 -1.91 14.70 -10.37
N ASN A 233 -2.64 14.82 -11.48
CA ASN A 233 -2.63 16.03 -12.30
C ASN A 233 -3.22 17.23 -11.55
N GLU A 234 -4.34 17.06 -10.85
CA GLU A 234 -4.92 18.11 -9.99
C GLU A 234 -3.92 18.56 -8.92
N PHE A 235 -3.24 17.61 -8.25
CA PHE A 235 -2.20 17.93 -7.29
C PHE A 235 -1.03 18.71 -7.92
N LEU A 236 -0.52 18.25 -9.07
CA LEU A 236 0.63 18.85 -9.74
C LEU A 236 0.33 20.25 -10.29
N ASN A 237 -0.89 20.49 -10.78
CA ASN A 237 -1.29 21.78 -11.33
C ASN A 237 -1.66 22.79 -10.25
N ASP A 238 -2.38 22.35 -9.21
CA ASP A 238 -3.07 23.28 -8.32
C ASP A 238 -2.41 23.41 -6.93
N LYS A 239 -1.62 22.42 -6.52
CA LYS A 239 -1.18 22.27 -5.11
C LYS A 239 0.32 22.09 -4.94
N PHE A 240 1.03 21.65 -5.98
CA PHE A 240 2.42 21.23 -5.87
C PHE A 240 3.38 22.36 -5.48
N MET A 241 3.12 23.59 -5.94
CA MET A 241 3.82 24.80 -5.50
C MET A 241 3.84 24.96 -3.98
N ASN A 242 2.84 24.44 -3.26
CA ASN A 242 2.73 24.53 -1.80
C ASN A 242 3.11 23.21 -1.11
N TYR A 243 3.77 22.28 -1.80
CA TYR A 243 4.07 20.96 -1.25
C TYR A 243 5.02 21.01 -0.04
N MET A 244 5.81 22.06 0.09
CA MET A 244 6.63 22.29 1.28
C MET A 244 5.77 22.43 2.56
N ASP A 245 4.55 22.92 2.42
CA ASP A 245 3.59 23.12 3.52
C ASP A 245 2.70 21.90 3.79
N ARG A 246 2.95 20.74 3.16
CA ARG A 246 2.16 19.49 3.30
C ARG A 246 1.92 18.98 4.72
N SER A 247 2.68 19.48 5.69
CA SER A 247 2.51 19.14 7.10
C SER A 247 1.32 19.87 7.73
N ASP A 248 0.88 20.99 7.15
CA ASP A 248 -0.31 21.71 7.57
C ASP A 248 -1.56 20.98 7.03
N PRO A 249 -2.39 20.39 7.91
CA PRO A 249 -3.57 19.67 7.48
C PRO A 249 -4.69 20.60 6.98
N SER A 250 -4.63 21.91 7.28
CA SER A 250 -5.65 22.89 6.84
C SER A 250 -5.53 23.28 5.37
N LEU A 251 -4.35 23.10 4.77
CA LEU A 251 -4.10 23.51 3.38
C LEU A 251 -4.56 22.48 2.33
N VAL A 252 -4.77 21.22 2.74
CA VAL A 252 -5.28 20.16 1.86
C VAL A 252 -4.43 19.97 0.58
N VAL A 253 -3.10 20.12 0.71
CA VAL A 253 -2.11 20.05 -0.38
C VAL A 253 -1.55 18.63 -0.61
N GLN A 254 -2.27 17.59 -0.19
CA GLN A 254 -1.81 16.20 -0.37
C GLN A 254 -2.11 15.69 -1.78
N SER A 255 -1.23 14.82 -2.29
CA SER A 255 -1.39 14.21 -3.61
C SER A 255 -2.41 13.05 -3.65
N TYR A 256 -2.77 12.50 -2.48
CA TYR A 256 -3.59 11.29 -2.33
C TYR A 256 -3.05 10.04 -3.03
N MET A 257 -1.79 10.06 -3.51
CA MET A 257 -1.21 8.93 -4.25
C MET A 257 -1.03 7.67 -3.42
N SER A 258 -1.00 7.77 -2.08
CA SER A 258 -0.91 6.61 -1.19
C SER A 258 -2.08 5.64 -1.38
N LEU A 259 -3.29 6.15 -1.68
CA LEU A 259 -4.48 5.34 -1.91
C LEU A 259 -4.27 4.38 -3.09
N TYR A 260 -3.76 4.91 -4.21
CA TYR A 260 -3.55 4.17 -5.45
C TYR A 260 -2.28 3.32 -5.43
N LEU A 261 -1.20 3.83 -4.81
CA LEU A 261 0.05 3.09 -4.63
C LEU A 261 -0.14 1.85 -3.75
N HIS A 262 -1.05 1.90 -2.76
CA HIS A 262 -1.37 0.77 -1.89
C HIS A 262 -1.94 -0.43 -2.67
N PHE A 263 -2.93 -0.17 -3.53
CA PHE A 263 -3.52 -1.20 -4.39
C PHE A 263 -2.71 -1.49 -5.65
N GLY A 264 -1.58 -0.81 -5.84
CA GLY A 264 -0.75 -0.93 -7.04
C GLY A 264 -1.46 -0.49 -8.32
N GLN A 265 -2.45 0.41 -8.20
CA GLN A 265 -3.21 0.98 -9.32
C GLN A 265 -2.42 2.03 -10.09
N ILE A 266 -1.36 2.60 -9.50
CA ILE A 266 -0.36 3.43 -10.19
C ILE A 266 1.04 3.00 -9.76
N SER A 267 2.00 3.03 -10.69
CA SER A 267 3.39 2.70 -10.37
C SER A 267 4.13 3.92 -9.81
N PRO A 268 4.99 3.79 -8.79
CA PRO A 268 5.88 4.88 -8.38
C PRO A 268 6.79 5.32 -9.54
N MET A 269 7.07 4.43 -10.48
CA MET A 269 7.84 4.70 -11.68
C MET A 269 7.12 5.62 -12.68
N ASP A 270 5.80 5.46 -12.83
CA ASP A 270 4.97 6.35 -13.65
C ASP A 270 5.02 7.77 -13.07
N ILE A 271 4.74 7.88 -11.77
CA ILE A 271 4.76 9.15 -11.06
C ILE A 271 6.13 9.82 -11.20
N TYR A 272 7.22 9.08 -10.93
CA TYR A 272 8.58 9.61 -11.04
C TYR A 272 8.92 10.10 -12.45
N LYS A 273 8.59 9.31 -13.49
CA LYS A 273 8.81 9.71 -14.88
C LYS A 273 8.02 10.96 -15.24
N PHE A 274 6.76 11.04 -14.79
CA PHE A 274 5.91 12.18 -15.06
C PHE A 274 6.47 13.47 -14.45
N VAL A 275 6.84 13.45 -13.16
CA VAL A 275 7.32 14.66 -12.47
C VAL A 275 8.72 15.09 -12.91
N THR A 276 9.59 14.16 -13.32
CA THR A 276 10.96 14.48 -13.76
C THR A 276 11.06 14.86 -15.24
N SER A 277 10.03 14.59 -16.04
CA SER A 277 9.97 15.02 -17.45
C SER A 277 9.14 16.28 -17.69
N ASN A 278 8.40 16.76 -16.67
CA ASN A 278 7.60 17.98 -16.77
C ASN A 278 8.42 19.20 -16.32
N GLN A 279 8.78 20.09 -17.25
CA GLN A 279 9.64 21.24 -16.96
C GLN A 279 9.06 22.17 -15.88
N GLN A 280 7.75 22.40 -15.85
CA GLN A 280 7.12 23.28 -14.85
C GLN A 280 7.29 22.73 -13.43
N ILE A 281 7.32 21.41 -13.30
CA ILE A 281 7.53 20.71 -12.03
C ILE A 281 9.01 20.66 -11.68
N VAL A 282 9.89 20.46 -12.68
CA VAL A 282 11.35 20.48 -12.51
C VAL A 282 11.86 21.86 -12.06
N ASP A 283 11.23 22.94 -12.53
CA ASP A 283 11.57 24.31 -12.12
C ASP A 283 11.26 24.55 -10.63
N LEU A 284 10.31 23.80 -10.04
CA LEU A 284 9.98 23.77 -8.61
C LEU A 284 10.83 22.74 -7.87
N LYS A 285 12.15 22.95 -7.90
CA LYS A 285 13.15 21.96 -7.47
C LYS A 285 13.02 21.55 -6.00
N GLU A 286 12.73 22.48 -5.09
CA GLU A 286 12.65 22.17 -3.65
C GLU A 286 11.44 21.28 -3.35
N GLU A 287 10.30 21.60 -3.94
CA GLU A 287 9.06 20.83 -3.86
C GLU A 287 9.26 19.43 -4.46
N LEU A 288 9.93 19.35 -5.62
CA LEU A 288 10.24 18.10 -6.30
C LEU A 288 11.17 17.20 -5.50
N ASP A 289 12.28 17.73 -4.97
CA ASP A 289 13.21 17.00 -4.13
C ASP A 289 12.49 16.46 -2.87
N ALA A 290 11.63 17.28 -2.25
CA ALA A 290 10.83 16.87 -1.10
C ALA A 290 9.78 15.80 -1.46
N PHE A 291 9.17 15.89 -2.65
CA PHE A 291 8.17 14.93 -3.12
C PHE A 291 8.81 13.59 -3.42
N ILE A 292 9.94 13.57 -4.12
CA ILE A 292 10.73 12.38 -4.44
C ILE A 292 11.24 11.69 -3.16
N GLU A 293 11.69 12.44 -2.14
CA GLU A 293 12.08 11.86 -0.85
C GLU A 293 10.91 11.10 -0.21
N GLN A 294 9.67 11.60 -0.28
CA GLN A 294 8.51 10.87 0.26
C GLN A 294 8.11 9.69 -0.63
N LEU A 295 7.98 9.92 -1.93
CA LEU A 295 7.49 8.95 -2.92
C LEU A 295 8.40 7.73 -3.03
N ILE A 296 9.72 7.93 -2.97
CA ILE A 296 10.72 6.88 -3.18
C ILE A 296 11.42 6.53 -1.88
N VAL A 297 12.15 7.47 -1.26
CA VAL A 297 13.07 7.12 -0.16
C VAL A 297 12.31 6.66 1.07
N ARG A 298 11.31 7.42 1.53
CA ARG A 298 10.52 7.08 2.71
C ARG A 298 9.63 5.87 2.46
N ARG A 299 8.99 5.83 1.30
CA ARG A 299 8.18 4.68 0.88
C ARG A 299 9.02 3.41 0.85
N GLU A 300 10.11 3.38 0.10
CA GLU A 300 10.91 2.15 -0.07
C GLU A 300 11.69 1.76 1.20
N LEU A 301 11.94 2.70 2.13
CA LEU A 301 12.39 2.37 3.48
C LEU A 301 11.38 1.47 4.20
N ALA A 302 10.08 1.76 4.07
CA ALA A 302 9.04 0.92 4.65
C ALA A 302 9.02 -0.49 4.03
N PHE A 303 9.28 -0.60 2.73
CA PHE A 303 9.39 -1.89 2.03
C PHE A 303 10.63 -2.68 2.48
N ASN A 304 11.77 -2.01 2.68
CA ASN A 304 12.96 -2.62 3.31
C ASN A 304 12.64 -3.12 4.73
N PHE A 305 11.99 -2.29 5.55
CA PHE A 305 11.63 -2.61 6.93
C PHE A 305 10.80 -3.90 7.00
N VAL A 306 9.68 -4.00 6.29
CA VAL A 306 8.83 -5.21 6.38
C VAL A 306 9.45 -6.44 5.70
N SER A 307 10.39 -6.23 4.78
CA SER A 307 11.07 -7.33 4.09
C SER A 307 12.10 -8.01 5.00
N TYR A 308 12.88 -7.23 5.76
CA TYR A 308 14.01 -7.72 6.53
C TYR A 308 13.82 -7.74 8.04
N HIS A 309 12.82 -7.02 8.57
CA HIS A 309 12.55 -6.98 10.00
C HIS A 309 11.45 -7.97 10.37
N THR A 310 11.83 -9.17 10.83
CA THR A 310 10.88 -10.28 11.00
C THR A 310 9.68 -9.94 11.88
N ASP A 311 9.81 -9.14 12.93
CA ASP A 311 8.71 -8.83 13.86
C ASP A 311 8.11 -7.44 13.68
N TYR A 312 8.12 -6.91 12.44
CA TYR A 312 7.62 -5.56 12.12
C TYR A 312 6.14 -5.32 12.53
N ASP A 313 5.35 -6.40 12.62
CA ASP A 313 3.91 -6.41 12.95
C ASP A 313 3.62 -6.88 14.37
N LYS A 314 4.63 -6.94 15.24
CA LYS A 314 4.46 -7.29 16.65
C LYS A 314 4.94 -6.16 17.55
N PHE A 315 4.14 -5.80 18.55
CA PHE A 315 4.55 -4.80 19.54
C PHE A 315 5.91 -5.12 20.17
N SER A 316 6.22 -6.40 20.42
CA SER A 316 7.45 -6.84 21.10
C SER A 316 8.73 -6.72 20.26
N GLY A 317 8.62 -6.49 18.94
CA GLY A 317 9.78 -6.47 18.07
C GLY A 317 9.76 -5.39 16.98
N MET A 318 8.72 -4.58 16.83
CA MET A 318 8.62 -3.61 15.73
C MET A 318 9.60 -2.42 15.80
N THR A 319 10.15 -2.10 16.98
CA THR A 319 10.99 -0.90 17.20
C THR A 319 12.36 -1.25 17.78
N GLU A 320 13.11 -0.24 18.20
CA GLU A 320 14.49 -0.34 18.69
C GLU A 320 14.57 -0.62 20.19
N ASP A 321 15.65 -1.25 20.65
CA ASP A 321 15.87 -1.59 22.06
C ASP A 321 15.79 -0.37 22.99
N TRP A 322 16.36 0.77 22.59
CA TRP A 322 16.31 2.01 23.38
C TRP A 322 14.86 2.49 23.61
N ALA A 323 13.97 2.23 22.66
CA ALA A 323 12.57 2.60 22.76
C ALA A 323 11.85 1.67 23.75
N TYR A 324 12.11 0.36 23.73
CA TYR A 324 11.56 -0.55 24.73
C TYR A 324 12.06 -0.25 26.14
N MET A 325 13.33 0.09 26.29
CA MET A 325 13.90 0.48 27.58
C MET A 325 13.16 1.69 28.17
N THR A 326 12.93 2.74 27.37
CA THR A 326 12.21 3.92 27.86
C THR A 326 10.72 3.63 28.09
N ILE A 327 10.08 2.82 27.26
CA ILE A 327 8.68 2.39 27.48
C ILE A 327 8.54 1.62 28.81
N ASP A 328 9.48 0.71 29.14
CA ASP A 328 9.43 -0.05 30.39
C ASP A 328 9.66 0.83 31.62
N GLN A 329 10.58 1.79 31.53
CA GLN A 329 10.85 2.76 32.59
C GLN A 329 9.60 3.60 32.95
N HIS A 330 8.76 3.90 31.97
CA HIS A 330 7.57 4.75 32.11
C HIS A 330 6.24 3.98 32.17
N LYS A 331 6.28 2.65 32.36
CA LYS A 331 5.08 1.81 32.38
C LYS A 331 4.13 2.09 33.56
N GLN A 332 4.67 2.62 34.66
CA GLN A 332 3.92 2.95 35.88
C GLN A 332 3.49 4.42 35.94
N ASP A 333 3.80 5.21 34.93
CA ASP A 333 3.42 6.63 34.89
C ASP A 333 1.90 6.76 34.80
N ILE A 334 1.34 7.64 35.64
CA ILE A 334 -0.09 7.93 35.66
C ILE A 334 -0.51 8.51 34.30
N ARG A 335 -1.53 7.90 33.69
CA ARG A 335 -2.15 8.41 32.46
C ARG A 335 -3.12 9.54 32.80
N PRO A 336 -3.13 10.66 32.04
CA PRO A 336 -4.01 11.79 32.32
C PRO A 336 -5.49 11.43 32.15
N VAL A 337 -5.79 10.57 31.18
CA VAL A 337 -7.12 10.02 30.89
C VAL A 337 -6.95 8.67 30.21
N LEU A 338 -7.91 7.78 30.38
CA LEU A 338 -8.00 6.51 29.66
C LEU A 338 -9.30 6.50 28.87
N TYR A 339 -9.19 6.34 27.56
CA TYR A 339 -10.35 6.14 26.70
C TYR A 339 -10.50 4.67 26.32
N GLU A 340 -11.75 4.23 26.24
CA GLU A 340 -12.08 2.96 25.59
C GLU A 340 -11.92 3.06 24.07
N LEU A 341 -11.72 1.92 23.41
CA LEU A 341 -11.54 1.90 21.95
C LEU A 341 -12.74 2.52 21.22
N GLY A 342 -13.96 2.25 21.70
CA GLY A 342 -15.18 2.82 21.11
C GLY A 342 -15.27 4.34 21.26
N GLU A 343 -14.70 4.93 22.31
CA GLU A 343 -14.66 6.39 22.49
C GLU A 343 -13.67 7.03 21.51
N LEU A 344 -12.48 6.43 21.37
CA LEU A 344 -11.49 6.86 20.38
C LEU A 344 -12.04 6.73 18.96
N GLU A 345 -12.63 5.59 18.64
CA GLU A 345 -13.20 5.29 17.32
C GLU A 345 -14.34 6.24 16.96
N LEU A 346 -15.20 6.60 17.92
CA LEU A 346 -16.34 7.47 17.68
C LEU A 346 -16.04 8.97 17.87
N SER A 347 -14.76 9.37 17.96
CA SER A 347 -14.36 10.77 18.13
C SER A 347 -14.91 11.41 19.42
N LYS A 348 -14.97 10.64 20.52
CA LYS A 348 -15.53 11.05 21.82
C LYS A 348 -14.43 11.35 22.84
N THR A 349 -13.43 12.13 22.45
CA THR A 349 -12.38 12.59 23.37
C THR A 349 -12.57 14.07 23.70
N GLN A 350 -11.83 14.57 24.69
CA GLN A 350 -11.78 16.00 25.00
C GLN A 350 -10.94 16.82 24.01
N ASP A 351 -10.19 16.16 23.13
CA ASP A 351 -9.28 16.79 22.18
C ASP A 351 -9.97 16.96 20.82
N PRO A 352 -10.33 18.21 20.45
CA PRO A 352 -11.06 18.44 19.20
C PRO A 352 -10.23 18.09 17.97
N TYR A 353 -8.90 18.16 18.03
CA TYR A 353 -8.03 17.85 16.89
C TYR A 353 -7.89 16.36 16.67
N PHE A 354 -7.83 15.58 17.76
CA PHE A 354 -7.93 14.12 17.65
C PHE A 354 -9.29 13.70 17.08
N ASN A 355 -10.38 14.30 17.58
CA ASN A 355 -11.73 14.01 17.12
C ASN A 355 -11.91 14.34 15.64
N ALA A 356 -11.38 15.49 15.18
CA ALA A 356 -11.40 15.86 13.77
C ALA A 356 -10.59 14.89 12.91
N ALA A 357 -9.39 14.50 13.34
CA ALA A 357 -8.59 13.51 12.63
C ALA A 357 -9.29 12.15 12.53
N MET A 358 -9.82 11.63 13.64
CA MET A 358 -10.61 10.39 13.63
C MET A 358 -11.83 10.48 12.72
N THR A 359 -12.51 11.63 12.71
CA THR A 359 -13.66 11.89 11.84
C THR A 359 -13.25 11.91 10.38
N GLU A 360 -12.24 12.70 9.98
CA GLU A 360 -11.69 12.73 8.62
C GLU A 360 -11.39 11.31 8.10
N MET A 361 -10.67 10.52 8.89
CA MET A 361 -10.32 9.13 8.55
C MET A 361 -11.55 8.24 8.42
N ARG A 362 -12.54 8.36 9.32
CA ARG A 362 -13.79 7.61 9.25
C ARG A 362 -14.64 8.00 8.04
N LEU A 363 -14.68 9.27 7.67
CA LEU A 363 -15.50 9.76 6.56
C LEU A 363 -14.85 9.46 5.21
N THR A 364 -13.55 9.75 5.07
CA THR A 364 -12.84 9.75 3.78
C THR A 364 -11.96 8.53 3.57
N GLY A 365 -11.46 7.92 4.64
CA GLY A 365 -10.43 6.89 4.57
C GLY A 365 -9.02 7.43 4.32
N PHE A 366 -8.81 8.72 4.56
CA PHE A 366 -7.53 9.42 4.48
C PHE A 366 -7.32 10.33 5.70
N MET A 367 -6.06 10.66 5.98
CA MET A 367 -5.64 11.66 6.96
C MET A 367 -4.25 12.16 6.56
N ALA A 368 -4.01 13.46 6.66
CA ALA A 368 -2.70 14.05 6.41
C ALA A 368 -1.64 13.49 7.37
N ASN A 369 -0.40 13.29 6.88
CA ASN A 369 0.63 12.55 7.62
C ASN A 369 0.97 13.16 9.00
N TYR A 370 0.98 14.49 9.12
CA TYR A 370 1.23 15.13 10.41
C TYR A 370 0.14 14.79 11.43
N MET A 371 -1.12 14.77 11.00
CA MET A 371 -2.22 14.35 11.85
C MET A 371 -2.18 12.86 12.17
N ARG A 372 -1.69 11.98 11.27
CA ARG A 372 -1.47 10.55 11.59
C ARG A 372 -0.49 10.39 12.75
N MET A 373 0.62 11.14 12.75
CA MET A 373 1.60 11.11 13.84
C MET A 373 1.01 11.62 15.15
N TYR A 374 0.26 12.73 15.09
CA TYR A 374 -0.41 13.29 16.26
C TYR A 374 -1.44 12.32 16.85
N TRP A 375 -2.31 11.80 15.99
CA TRP A 375 -3.35 10.83 16.30
C TRP A 375 -2.79 9.59 17.01
N ALA A 376 -1.74 8.97 16.45
CA ALA A 376 -1.09 7.81 17.05
C ALA A 376 -0.52 8.13 18.43
N LYS A 377 0.15 9.28 18.58
CA LYS A 377 0.71 9.70 19.88
C LYS A 377 -0.38 9.95 20.91
N LYS A 378 -1.52 10.51 20.53
CA LYS A 378 -2.64 10.66 21.46
C LYS A 378 -3.23 9.34 21.91
N ILE A 379 -3.35 8.34 21.03
CA ILE A 379 -3.75 6.99 21.44
C ILE A 379 -2.74 6.39 22.42
N MET A 380 -1.43 6.63 22.23
CA MET A 380 -0.38 6.22 23.18
C MET A 380 -0.54 6.88 24.55
N GLU A 381 -0.82 8.18 24.59
CA GLU A 381 -1.00 8.96 25.82
C GLU A 381 -2.26 8.53 26.61
N TRP A 382 -3.31 8.08 25.91
CA TRP A 382 -4.62 7.76 26.50
C TRP A 382 -4.94 6.26 26.56
N SER A 383 -3.93 5.40 26.39
CA SER A 383 -4.05 3.97 26.57
C SER A 383 -3.37 3.53 27.85
N LYS A 384 -3.89 2.44 28.45
CA LYS A 384 -3.37 1.86 29.70
C LYS A 384 -1.87 1.51 29.62
N ASP A 385 -1.42 1.06 28.46
CA ASP A 385 -0.04 0.71 28.18
C ASP A 385 0.25 0.84 26.67
N MET A 386 1.55 0.84 26.31
CA MET A 386 2.00 1.03 24.94
C MET A 386 1.65 -0.14 24.01
N LYS A 387 1.48 -1.35 24.55
CA LYS A 387 1.06 -2.52 23.78
C LYS A 387 -0.39 -2.37 23.32
N THR A 388 -1.27 -1.97 24.23
CA THR A 388 -2.68 -1.68 23.97
C THR A 388 -2.80 -0.51 22.99
N ALA A 389 -1.98 0.54 23.16
CA ALA A 389 -1.94 1.64 22.21
C ALA A 389 -1.60 1.16 20.79
N TYR A 390 -0.55 0.34 20.65
CA TYR A 390 -0.14 -0.24 19.38
C TYR A 390 -1.27 -1.06 18.72
N GLU A 391 -1.92 -1.95 19.48
CA GLU A 391 -3.00 -2.79 18.97
C GLU A 391 -4.19 -1.94 18.48
N ARG A 392 -4.56 -0.89 19.23
CA ARG A 392 -5.61 0.06 18.85
C ARG A 392 -5.24 0.85 17.59
N ILE A 393 -4.00 1.34 17.51
CA ILE A 393 -3.50 2.08 16.34
C ILE A 393 -3.53 1.20 15.09
N VAL A 394 -3.01 -0.04 15.17
CA VAL A 394 -3.02 -0.98 14.03
C VAL A 394 -4.45 -1.28 13.59
N PHE A 395 -5.34 -1.56 14.54
CA PHE A 395 -6.76 -1.84 14.26
C PHE A 395 -7.43 -0.67 13.53
N LEU A 396 -7.35 0.54 14.10
CA LEU A 396 -8.00 1.72 13.51
C LEU A 396 -7.39 2.10 12.15
N ASN A 397 -6.07 2.01 12.01
CA ASN A 397 -5.37 2.25 10.75
C ASN A 397 -5.86 1.28 9.67
N ASN A 398 -5.88 -0.02 9.98
CA ASN A 398 -6.30 -1.05 9.05
C ASN A 398 -7.82 -1.10 8.83
N LYS A 399 -8.63 -0.57 9.74
CA LYS A 399 -10.08 -0.51 9.52
C LYS A 399 -10.48 0.66 8.62
N TYR A 400 -9.85 1.82 8.75
CA TYR A 400 -10.38 3.02 8.11
C TYR A 400 -9.55 3.55 6.94
N PHE A 401 -8.23 3.48 6.98
CA PHE A 401 -7.42 4.01 5.89
C PHE A 401 -7.50 3.13 4.66
N ILE A 402 -7.84 3.75 3.52
CA ILE A 402 -7.78 3.10 2.20
C ILE A 402 -6.36 2.60 1.94
N ASP A 403 -5.34 3.37 2.36
CA ASP A 403 -3.91 3.01 2.29
C ASP A 403 -3.37 2.28 3.54
N GLY A 404 -4.26 1.74 4.38
CA GLY A 404 -3.95 0.87 5.50
C GLY A 404 -3.41 -0.50 5.07
N ARG A 405 -2.99 -1.37 6.00
CA ARG A 405 -2.46 -2.73 5.71
C ARG A 405 -1.32 -2.70 4.69
N ASP A 406 -0.46 -1.70 4.80
CA ASP A 406 0.61 -1.40 3.85
C ASP A 406 1.98 -1.43 4.55
N PRO A 407 3.11 -1.72 3.86
CA PRO A 407 4.44 -1.51 4.43
C PRO A 407 4.60 -0.14 5.10
N ASN A 408 4.08 0.93 4.48
CA ASN A 408 4.10 2.27 5.04
C ASN A 408 3.31 2.38 6.34
N SER A 409 2.16 1.70 6.45
CA SER A 409 1.37 1.68 7.68
C SER A 409 2.21 1.16 8.85
N TYR A 410 2.82 -0.01 8.71
CA TYR A 410 3.61 -0.61 9.79
C TYR A 410 4.86 0.20 10.11
N SER A 411 5.55 0.74 9.10
CA SER A 411 6.73 1.58 9.32
C SER A 411 6.38 2.89 10.02
N ASN A 412 5.30 3.57 9.63
CA ASN A 412 4.85 4.82 10.26
C ASN A 412 4.35 4.61 11.69
N ILE A 413 3.66 3.49 11.95
CA ILE A 413 3.27 3.11 13.31
C ILE A 413 4.52 2.85 14.14
N ALA A 414 5.45 2.01 13.68
CA ALA A 414 6.69 1.73 14.37
C ALA A 414 7.52 2.99 14.64
N TRP A 415 7.49 3.98 13.73
CA TRP A 415 8.12 5.29 13.92
C TRP A 415 7.55 6.06 15.11
N CYS A 416 6.23 5.96 15.36
CA CYS A 416 5.63 6.56 16.55
C CYS A 416 6.19 5.96 17.85
N PHE A 417 6.65 4.71 17.79
CA PHE A 417 7.32 3.97 18.88
C PHE A 417 8.86 3.99 18.78
N GLY A 418 9.46 4.87 17.98
CA GLY A 418 10.91 5.09 17.95
C GLY A 418 11.68 4.47 16.78
N LYS A 419 11.04 3.67 15.91
CA LYS A 419 11.71 3.08 14.73
C LYS A 419 12.09 4.19 13.74
N HIS A 420 13.34 4.21 13.27
CA HIS A 420 13.83 5.27 12.37
C HIS A 420 13.73 6.71 12.92
N ASP A 421 13.51 6.87 14.24
CA ASP A 421 13.61 8.14 14.96
C ASP A 421 14.75 8.07 15.97
N ARG A 422 15.05 9.20 16.59
CA ARG A 422 16.05 9.32 17.66
C ARG A 422 15.39 9.52 19.03
N PRO A 423 16.12 9.31 20.13
CA PRO A 423 15.67 9.73 21.45
C PRO A 423 15.42 11.24 21.53
N TRP A 424 14.37 11.62 22.26
CA TRP A 424 13.99 13.00 22.57
C TRP A 424 14.11 13.27 24.07
N GLN A 425 13.85 14.53 24.47
CA GLN A 425 13.78 14.91 25.87
C GLN A 425 12.77 14.01 26.61
N GLU A 426 13.21 13.44 27.72
CA GLU A 426 12.43 12.52 28.53
C GLU A 426 11.20 13.20 29.14
N ARG A 427 10.04 12.52 29.07
CA ARG A 427 8.75 13.00 29.58
C ARG A 427 7.97 11.84 30.19
N PRO A 428 7.05 12.11 31.14
CA PRO A 428 6.13 11.08 31.60
C PRO A 428 5.41 10.40 30.43
N ILE A 429 5.10 9.11 30.58
CA ILE A 429 4.40 8.23 29.63
C ILE A 429 5.23 7.88 28.40
N PHE A 430 5.77 8.88 27.71
CA PHE A 430 6.52 8.71 26.47
C PHE A 430 7.99 8.36 26.69
N GLY A 431 8.54 8.68 27.86
CA GLY A 431 9.97 8.66 28.09
C GLY A 431 10.68 9.46 27.01
N LYS A 432 11.61 8.83 26.31
CA LYS A 432 12.40 9.43 25.23
C LYS A 432 11.77 9.31 23.83
N LEU A 433 10.54 8.81 23.72
CA LEU A 433 9.80 8.84 22.46
C LEU A 433 9.42 10.28 22.11
N ARG A 434 9.32 10.58 20.81
CA ARG A 434 8.89 11.91 20.35
C ARG A 434 7.48 12.22 20.84
N TYR A 435 7.33 13.32 21.56
CA TYR A 435 6.04 13.83 22.03
C TYR A 435 5.38 14.80 21.04
N MET A 436 4.05 14.81 20.98
CA MET A 436 3.25 15.80 20.24
C MET A 436 2.00 16.19 21.05
N ASN A 437 1.64 17.47 21.04
CA ASN A 437 0.48 18.01 21.74
C ASN A 437 -0.30 19.04 20.92
N ASP A 438 -1.51 19.33 21.38
CA ASP A 438 -2.48 20.27 20.81
C ASP A 438 -1.92 21.69 20.68
N GLN A 439 -1.22 22.18 21.71
CA GLN A 439 -0.56 23.49 21.67
C GLN A 439 0.51 23.55 20.58
N GLY A 440 1.21 22.43 20.35
CA GLY A 440 2.16 22.29 19.26
C GLY A 440 1.52 22.36 17.87
N LEU A 441 0.27 21.90 17.73
CA LEU A 441 -0.51 22.06 16.49
C LEU A 441 -0.91 23.52 16.28
N LYS A 442 -1.52 24.16 17.29
CA LYS A 442 -1.99 25.56 17.24
C LYS A 442 -0.88 26.55 16.89
N ARG A 443 0.35 26.31 17.37
CA ARG A 443 1.51 27.17 17.03
C ARG A 443 2.00 27.00 15.59
N LYS A 444 1.72 25.85 14.97
CA LYS A 444 2.28 25.50 13.66
C LYS A 444 1.31 25.75 12.52
N PHE A 445 0.02 25.52 12.75
CA PHE A 445 -0.99 25.41 11.69
C PHE A 445 -2.28 26.13 12.06
N ASN A 446 -3.06 26.47 11.05
CA ASN A 446 -4.42 26.99 11.25
C ASN A 446 -5.38 25.83 11.58
N MET A 447 -5.42 25.45 12.85
CA MET A 447 -6.22 24.31 13.27
C MET A 447 -7.73 24.57 13.23
N ASP A 448 -8.17 25.84 13.32
CA ASP A 448 -9.59 26.17 13.18
C ASP A 448 -10.07 25.91 11.75
N ALA A 449 -9.25 26.25 10.74
CA ALA A 449 -9.52 25.91 9.35
C ALA A 449 -9.52 24.38 9.10
N TYR A 450 -8.68 23.62 9.82
CA TYR A 450 -8.74 22.15 9.75
C TYR A 450 -10.04 21.58 10.36
N LEU A 451 -10.51 22.13 11.47
CA LEU A 451 -11.79 21.74 12.07
C LEU A 451 -12.95 22.02 11.10
N GLU A 452 -12.99 23.22 10.51
CA GLU A 452 -13.99 23.62 9.51
C GLU A 452 -13.96 22.72 8.27
N PHE A 453 -12.75 22.38 7.78
CA PHE A 453 -12.58 21.44 6.67
C PHE A 453 -13.23 20.07 6.97
N VAL A 454 -13.00 19.52 8.16
CA VAL A 454 -13.57 18.22 8.53
C VAL A 454 -15.09 18.30 8.72
N GLU A 455 -15.59 19.39 9.30
CA GLU A 455 -17.03 19.62 9.46
C GLU A 455 -17.74 19.70 8.10
N ASN A 456 -17.16 20.40 7.13
CA ASN A 456 -17.68 20.49 5.76
C ASN A 456 -17.74 19.12 5.06
N ILE A 457 -16.81 18.20 5.35
CA ILE A 457 -16.89 16.83 4.83
C ILE A 457 -18.08 16.09 5.45
N ASP A 458 -18.29 16.23 6.76
CA ASP A 458 -19.37 15.52 7.46
C ASP A 458 -20.76 15.98 7.01
N GLN A 459 -20.95 17.28 6.79
CA GLN A 459 -22.21 17.85 6.30
C GLN A 459 -22.52 17.49 4.84
N SER A 460 -21.52 17.06 4.06
CA SER A 460 -21.67 16.69 2.64
C SER A 460 -22.11 15.24 2.39
N LYS A 461 -22.35 14.47 3.45
CA LYS A 461 -22.88 13.10 3.41
C LYS A 461 -24.40 13.06 3.38
#